data_AF-A0A9E0Y4I5-F1
#
_entry.id   AF-A0A9E0Y4I5-F1
#
_cell.length_a   1.000
_cell.length_b   1.000
_cell.length_c   1.000
_cell.angle_alpha   90.00
_cell.angle_beta   90.00
_cell.angle_gamma   90.00
#
_symmetry.space_group_name_H-M   'P 1'
#
loop_
_entity.id
_entity.type
_entity.pdbx_description
1 polymer ?
#
loop_
_entity_poly.entity_id
_entity_poly.type
_entity_poly.pdbx_seq_one_letter_code
_entity_poly.pdbx_strand_id
1 'polypeptide(L)'
;MNDQSANQTLCPRREIVAYLDGELAPRAEMELEMHLASCAVCTKELNDQKKILHALDFALDEAPELELPENFTKVVVANAESNVRGLRCPRERNRALMVGALLFLMVLFGLGAESSKAAEAVGGVADQLMAVGSFFMRFGHDLTVAVTVILRSLCLQFVYKSAVTAAGLGLTFVLSLLIFSRLMARSRRF
;
A
#
# COMPACT_ATOMS: atom_id res chain seq x y z
N MET A 1 -26.37 -36.82 -44.74
CA MET A 1 -25.78 -36.83 -43.39
C MET A 1 -26.09 -35.48 -42.78
N ASN A 2 -27.12 -35.47 -41.94
CA ASN A 2 -27.93 -34.33 -41.55
C ASN A 2 -27.51 -33.79 -40.16
N ASP A 3 -27.78 -32.50 -39.96
CA ASP A 3 -27.97 -31.80 -38.68
C ASP A 3 -26.75 -31.47 -37.80
N GLN A 4 -26.11 -30.32 -38.08
CA GLN A 4 -25.28 -29.58 -37.10
C GLN A 4 -25.60 -28.07 -37.03
N SER A 5 -26.76 -27.61 -37.52
CA SER A 5 -27.07 -26.18 -37.59
C SER A 5 -28.42 -25.77 -37.00
N ALA A 6 -28.81 -26.31 -35.84
CA ALA A 6 -29.99 -25.80 -35.13
C ALA A 6 -29.78 -25.80 -33.61
N ASN A 7 -29.52 -24.59 -33.10
CA ASN A 7 -29.49 -24.17 -31.69
C ASN A 7 -28.18 -24.36 -30.90
N GLN A 8 -27.12 -23.69 -31.37
CA GLN A 8 -25.97 -23.29 -30.55
C GLN A 8 -26.38 -22.14 -29.61
N THR A 9 -27.29 -22.40 -28.68
CA THR A 9 -27.40 -21.59 -27.46
C THR A 9 -26.04 -21.66 -26.77
N LEU A 10 -25.34 -20.53 -26.74
CA LEU A 10 -23.96 -20.36 -26.31
C LEU A 10 -23.66 -21.16 -25.02
N CYS A 11 -22.87 -22.24 -25.11
CA CYS A 11 -22.54 -23.06 -23.94
C CYS A 11 -21.84 -22.20 -22.86
N PRO A 12 -22.39 -22.07 -21.65
CA PRO A 12 -21.93 -21.10 -20.68
C PRO A 12 -20.74 -21.62 -19.86
N ARG A 13 -19.55 -21.69 -20.49
CA ARG A 13 -18.32 -22.21 -19.83
C ARG A 13 -17.99 -21.52 -18.50
N ARG A 14 -18.23 -20.21 -18.40
CA ARG A 14 -17.98 -19.45 -17.16
C ARG A 14 -18.91 -19.87 -16.02
N GLU A 15 -20.16 -20.17 -16.34
CA GLU A 15 -21.14 -20.60 -15.34
C GLU A 15 -20.84 -22.02 -14.85
N ILE A 16 -20.29 -22.90 -15.70
CA ILE A 16 -19.82 -24.23 -15.30
C ILE A 16 -18.72 -24.14 -14.23
N VAL A 17 -17.75 -23.23 -14.41
CA VAL A 17 -16.68 -23.00 -13.43
C VAL A 17 -17.25 -22.42 -12.14
N ALA A 18 -18.07 -21.37 -12.23
CA ALA A 18 -18.71 -20.77 -11.06
C ALA A 18 -19.64 -21.75 -10.30
N TYR A 19 -20.27 -22.69 -11.01
CA TYR A 19 -21.06 -23.77 -10.42
C TYR A 19 -20.19 -24.77 -9.64
N LEU A 20 -19.01 -25.13 -10.15
CA LEU A 20 -18.06 -25.99 -9.44
C LEU A 20 -17.49 -25.32 -8.18
N ASP A 21 -17.22 -24.02 -8.25
CA ASP A 21 -16.69 -23.25 -7.12
C ASP A 21 -17.78 -22.87 -6.08
N GLY A 22 -19.06 -23.11 -6.39
CA GLY A 22 -20.19 -22.73 -5.53
C GLY A 22 -20.48 -21.22 -5.50
N GLU A 23 -19.98 -20.47 -6.49
CA GLU A 23 -20.14 -19.02 -6.60
C GLU A 23 -21.37 -18.60 -7.42
N LEU A 24 -22.11 -19.56 -7.97
CA LEU A 24 -23.27 -19.29 -8.83
C LEU A 24 -24.51 -18.95 -7.99
N ALA A 25 -25.24 -17.89 -8.39
CA ALA A 25 -26.48 -17.52 -7.70
C ALA A 25 -27.58 -18.58 -7.92
N PRO A 26 -28.51 -18.80 -6.96
CA PRO A 26 -29.47 -19.91 -7.01
C PRO A 26 -30.33 -19.97 -8.29
N ARG A 27 -30.65 -18.81 -8.87
CA ARG A 27 -31.41 -18.73 -10.11
C ARG A 27 -30.59 -19.18 -11.33
N ALA A 28 -29.34 -18.75 -11.41
CA ALA A 28 -28.44 -19.13 -12.50
C ALA A 28 -28.02 -20.60 -12.39
N GLU A 29 -27.94 -21.13 -11.17
CA GLU A 29 -27.75 -22.56 -10.91
C GLU A 29 -28.87 -23.41 -11.51
N MET A 30 -30.13 -23.06 -11.24
CA MET A 30 -31.28 -23.76 -11.82
C MET A 30 -31.30 -23.69 -13.35
N GLU A 31 -30.98 -22.52 -13.93
CA GLU A 31 -30.90 -22.33 -15.39
C GLU A 31 -29.78 -23.20 -16.01
N LEU A 32 -28.62 -23.28 -15.34
CA LEU A 32 -27.50 -24.13 -15.76
C LEU A 32 -27.82 -25.62 -15.64
N GLU A 33 -28.48 -26.07 -14.56
CA GLU A 33 -28.91 -27.46 -14.38
C GLU A 33 -29.88 -27.91 -15.48
N MET A 34 -30.84 -27.05 -15.84
CA MET A 34 -31.72 -27.30 -16.98
C MET A 34 -30.94 -27.41 -18.30
N HIS A 35 -29.92 -26.58 -18.49
CA HIS A 35 -29.04 -26.67 -19.66
C HIS A 35 -28.22 -27.96 -19.66
N LEU A 36 -27.65 -28.36 -18.52
CA LEU A 36 -26.87 -29.59 -18.36
C LEU A 36 -27.71 -30.86 -18.59
N ALA A 37 -29.00 -30.82 -18.29
CA ALA A 37 -29.93 -31.93 -18.56
C ALA A 37 -30.18 -32.16 -20.05
N SER A 38 -29.97 -31.14 -20.90
CA SER A 38 -30.26 -31.19 -22.34
C SER A 38 -29.01 -31.11 -23.23
N CYS A 39 -27.86 -30.66 -22.69
CA CYS A 39 -26.64 -30.42 -23.44
C CYS A 39 -25.50 -31.37 -23.05
N ALA A 40 -25.33 -32.46 -23.81
CA ALA A 40 -24.27 -33.46 -23.57
C ALA A 40 -22.85 -32.89 -23.61
N VAL A 41 -22.62 -31.80 -24.35
CA VAL A 41 -21.31 -31.12 -24.43
C VAL A 41 -20.96 -30.49 -23.08
N CYS A 42 -21.90 -29.76 -22.47
CA CYS A 42 -21.69 -29.12 -21.18
C CYS A 42 -21.61 -30.15 -20.04
N THR A 43 -22.38 -31.23 -20.11
CA THR A 43 -22.26 -32.34 -19.14
C THR A 43 -20.88 -32.99 -19.20
N LYS A 44 -20.33 -33.19 -20.42
CA LYS A 44 -18.99 -33.74 -20.59
C LYS A 44 -17.92 -32.80 -20.02
N GLU A 45 -18.01 -31.51 -20.34
CA GLU A 45 -17.09 -30.49 -19.81
C GLU A 45 -17.10 -30.46 -18.28
N LEU A 46 -18.27 -30.43 -17.65
CA LEU A 46 -18.42 -30.47 -16.20
C LEU A 46 -17.76 -31.72 -15.60
N ASN A 47 -17.97 -32.89 -16.20
CA ASN A 47 -17.38 -34.13 -15.73
C ASN A 47 -15.86 -34.17 -15.90
N ASP A 48 -15.33 -33.60 -16.98
CA ASP A 48 -13.89 -33.52 -17.21
C ASP A 48 -13.23 -32.58 -16.20
N GLN A 49 -13.86 -31.45 -15.85
CA GLN A 49 -13.39 -30.57 -14.77
C GLN A 49 -13.45 -31.24 -13.39
N LYS A 50 -14.52 -31.99 -13.07
CA LYS A 50 -14.61 -32.79 -11.83
C LYS A 50 -13.51 -33.83 -11.71
N LYS A 51 -13.13 -34.50 -12.80
CA LYS A 51 -12.02 -35.46 -12.80
C LYS A 51 -10.68 -34.79 -12.46
N ILE A 52 -10.47 -33.56 -12.94
CA ILE A 52 -9.25 -32.80 -12.62
C ILE A 52 -9.22 -32.47 -11.13
N LEU A 53 -10.33 -31.99 -10.56
CA LEU A 53 -10.44 -31.72 -9.12
C LEU A 53 -10.16 -32.98 -8.29
N HIS A 54 -10.77 -34.11 -8.64
CA HIS A 54 -10.49 -35.38 -7.96
C HIS A 54 -9.04 -35.85 -8.10
N ALA A 55 -8.41 -35.64 -9.25
CA ALA A 55 -7.00 -35.96 -9.44
C ALA A 55 -6.09 -35.05 -8.61
N LEU A 56 -6.46 -33.78 -8.43
CA LEU A 56 -5.76 -32.84 -7.57
C LEU A 56 -5.91 -33.23 -6.09
N ASP A 57 -7.13 -33.56 -5.65
CA ASP A 57 -7.40 -34.03 -4.28
C ASP A 57 -6.56 -35.27 -3.98
N PHE A 58 -6.53 -36.25 -4.89
CA PHE A 58 -5.70 -37.45 -4.74
C PHE A 58 -4.20 -37.12 -4.63
N ALA A 59 -3.70 -36.22 -5.49
CA ALA A 59 -2.30 -35.80 -5.46
C ALA A 59 -1.94 -35.00 -4.19
N LEU A 60 -2.91 -34.30 -3.59
CA LEU A 60 -2.75 -33.57 -2.34
C LEU A 60 -2.87 -34.47 -1.12
N ASP A 61 -3.69 -35.53 -1.17
CA ASP A 61 -3.79 -36.54 -0.10
C ASP A 61 -2.51 -37.37 0.03
N GLU A 62 -1.76 -37.55 -1.07
CA GLU A 62 -0.41 -38.15 -1.04
C GLU A 62 0.67 -37.18 -0.52
N ALA A 63 0.36 -35.88 -0.38
CA ALA A 63 1.28 -34.93 0.22
C ALA A 63 1.44 -35.25 1.72
N PRO A 64 2.64 -35.10 2.29
CA PRO A 64 2.84 -35.32 3.72
C PRO A 64 1.88 -34.43 4.50
N GLU A 65 1.12 -35.04 5.41
CA GLU A 65 0.20 -34.36 6.32
C GLU A 65 0.96 -33.18 6.94
N LEU A 66 0.57 -31.97 6.54
CA LEU A 66 1.23 -30.75 6.99
C LEU A 66 0.94 -30.61 8.48
N GLU A 67 1.91 -31.01 9.32
CA GLU A 67 1.83 -30.81 10.75
C GLU A 67 1.69 -29.31 11.04
N LEU A 68 0.46 -28.88 11.31
CA LEU A 68 0.16 -27.50 11.61
C LEU A 68 0.74 -27.20 12.99
N PRO A 69 1.66 -26.22 13.12
CA PRO A 69 2.22 -25.89 14.42
C PRO A 69 1.10 -25.54 15.40
N GLU A 70 1.16 -26.01 16.65
CA GLU A 70 0.11 -25.79 17.66
C GLU A 70 -0.27 -24.31 17.87
N ASN A 71 0.67 -23.41 17.56
CA ASN A 71 0.49 -21.96 17.69
C ASN A 71 0.11 -21.26 16.37
N PHE A 72 -0.08 -21.97 15.25
CA PHE A 72 -0.37 -21.36 13.95
C PHE A 72 -1.62 -20.48 14.01
N THR A 73 -2.72 -20.99 14.56
CA THR A 73 -3.96 -20.22 14.72
C THR A 73 -3.74 -18.97 15.57
N LYS A 74 -3.00 -19.07 16.68
CA LYS A 74 -2.69 -17.91 17.53
C LYS A 74 -1.85 -16.87 16.80
N VAL A 75 -0.84 -17.32 16.05
CA VAL A 75 0.06 -16.45 15.29
C VAL A 75 -0.69 -15.75 14.15
N VAL A 76 -1.50 -16.49 13.39
CA VAL A 76 -2.28 -15.93 12.28
C VAL A 76 -3.34 -14.95 12.78
N VAL A 77 -4.06 -15.27 13.87
CA VAL A 77 -5.04 -14.35 14.47
C VAL A 77 -4.36 -13.10 14.99
N ALA A 78 -3.28 -13.24 15.78
CA ALA A 78 -2.56 -12.09 16.30
C ALA A 78 -1.97 -11.22 15.17
N ASN A 79 -1.48 -11.82 14.09
CA ASN A 79 -0.95 -11.11 12.94
C ASN A 79 -2.06 -10.43 12.12
N ALA A 80 -3.21 -11.08 11.93
CA ALA A 80 -4.36 -10.50 11.25
C ALA A 80 -4.96 -9.31 12.02
N GLU A 81 -5.04 -9.41 13.36
CA GLU A 81 -5.52 -8.32 14.22
C GLU A 81 -4.52 -7.15 14.30
N SER A 82 -3.23 -7.45 14.46
CA SER A 82 -2.21 -6.42 14.63
C SER A 82 -1.81 -5.76 13.31
N ASN A 83 -1.86 -6.49 12.19
CA ASN A 83 -1.43 -6.03 10.89
C ASN A 83 -2.61 -5.68 9.99
N VAL A 84 -3.48 -4.77 10.46
CA VAL A 84 -4.48 -4.08 9.63
C VAL A 84 -3.85 -2.97 8.76
N ARG A 85 -2.63 -3.19 8.24
CA ARG A 85 -2.00 -2.32 7.25
C ARG A 85 -2.71 -2.53 5.91
N GLY A 86 -3.37 -1.49 5.41
CA GLY A 86 -4.05 -1.49 4.11
C GLY A 86 -5.54 -1.17 4.17
N LEU A 87 -6.19 -1.31 5.33
CA LEU A 87 -7.60 -0.94 5.51
C LEU A 87 -7.78 0.57 5.73
N ARG A 88 -6.79 1.26 6.31
CA ARG A 88 -6.84 2.72 6.49
C ARG A 88 -6.45 3.45 5.21
N CYS A 89 -7.44 3.97 4.52
CA CYS A 89 -7.21 4.91 3.43
C CYS A 89 -6.53 6.18 3.97
N PRO A 90 -5.65 6.84 3.18
CA PRO A 90 -5.03 8.12 3.57
C PRO A 90 -6.08 9.22 3.85
N ARG A 91 -7.26 9.11 3.25
CA ARG A 91 -8.42 9.98 3.50
C ARG A 91 -9.02 9.79 4.90
N GLU A 92 -8.93 8.60 5.46
CA GLU A 92 -9.42 8.29 6.81
C GLU A 92 -8.45 8.79 7.90
N ARG A 93 -7.15 8.73 7.63
CA ARG A 93 -6.12 9.34 8.50
C ARG A 93 -6.35 10.84 8.65
N ASN A 94 -6.67 11.54 7.56
CA ASN A 94 -6.98 12.98 7.63
C ASN A 94 -8.26 13.27 8.43
N ARG A 95 -9.29 12.42 8.34
CA ARG A 95 -10.50 12.55 9.17
C ARG A 95 -10.22 12.33 10.66
N ALA A 96 -9.44 11.31 11.00
CA ALA A 96 -9.02 11.06 12.37
C ALA A 96 -8.21 12.24 12.96
N LEU A 97 -7.31 12.82 12.16
CA LEU A 97 -6.58 14.04 12.55
C LEU A 97 -7.53 15.23 12.74
N MET A 98 -8.53 15.40 11.88
CA MET A 98 -9.53 16.47 12.03
C MET A 98 -10.34 16.33 13.32
N VAL A 99 -10.81 15.11 13.63
CA VAL A 99 -11.54 14.83 14.88
C VAL A 99 -10.64 15.05 16.09
N GLY A 100 -9.38 14.59 16.04
CA GLY A 100 -8.41 14.83 17.11
C GLY A 100 -8.12 16.31 17.32
N ALA A 101 -7.95 17.09 16.24
CA ALA A 101 -7.76 18.53 16.31
C ALA A 101 -9.00 19.26 16.86
N LEU A 102 -10.21 18.84 16.47
CA LEU A 102 -11.45 19.39 17.00
C LEU A 102 -11.59 19.13 18.50
N LEU A 103 -11.33 17.90 18.95
CA LEU A 103 -11.36 17.53 20.37
C LEU A 103 -10.32 18.33 21.16
N PHE A 104 -9.10 18.43 20.63
CA PHE A 104 -8.03 19.22 21.24
C PHE A 104 -8.42 20.70 21.37
N LEU A 105 -9.01 21.28 20.32
CA LEU A 105 -9.48 22.66 20.33
C LEU A 105 -10.65 22.86 21.31
N MET A 106 -11.55 21.88 21.41
CA MET A 106 -12.64 21.91 22.38
C MET A 106 -12.12 21.85 23.83
N VAL A 107 -11.09 21.04 24.09
CA VAL A 107 -10.37 21.01 25.37
C VAL A 107 -9.72 22.36 25.65
N LEU A 108 -9.00 22.94 24.69
CA LEU A 108 -8.41 24.28 24.85
C LEU A 108 -9.45 25.36 25.15
N PHE A 109 -10.59 25.32 24.47
CA PHE A 109 -11.66 26.30 24.67
C PHE A 109 -12.36 26.10 26.03
N GLY A 110 -12.55 24.85 26.46
CA GLY A 110 -13.08 24.51 27.77
C GLY A 110 -12.16 24.93 28.92
N LEU A 111 -10.85 24.74 28.77
CA LEU A 111 -9.86 25.24 29.74
C LEU A 111 -9.71 26.76 29.68
N GLY A 112 -9.92 27.39 28.53
CA GLY A 112 -9.87 28.85 28.37
C GLY A 112 -11.01 29.60 29.06
N ALA A 113 -12.13 28.93 29.37
CA ALA A 113 -13.26 29.52 30.08
C ALA A 113 -12.99 29.70 31.58
N GLU A 114 -12.04 28.96 32.17
CA GLU A 114 -11.66 29.08 33.57
C GLU A 114 -10.19 29.49 33.73
N SER A 115 -9.99 30.77 34.03
CA SER A 115 -8.84 31.37 34.71
C SER A 115 -7.60 31.78 33.89
N SER A 116 -7.08 32.93 34.30
CA SER A 116 -5.79 33.53 33.94
C SER A 116 -4.57 32.61 34.13
N LYS A 117 -4.67 31.55 34.93
CA LYS A 117 -3.53 30.65 35.25
C LYS A 117 -3.23 29.64 34.14
N ALA A 118 -4.25 29.17 33.43
CA ALA A 118 -4.04 28.27 32.28
C ALA A 118 -3.42 29.03 31.10
N ALA A 119 -3.82 30.29 30.90
CA ALA A 119 -3.26 31.16 29.88
C ALA A 119 -1.76 31.46 30.10
N GLU A 120 -1.34 31.68 31.36
CA GLU A 120 0.09 31.87 31.70
C GLU A 120 0.93 30.61 31.45
N ALA A 121 0.41 29.42 31.78
CA ALA A 121 1.11 28.17 31.55
C ALA A 121 1.29 27.85 30.05
N VAL A 122 0.26 28.11 29.24
CA VAL A 122 0.33 27.93 27.77
C VAL A 122 1.23 28.99 27.15
N GLY A 123 1.19 30.24 27.63
CA GLY A 123 2.08 31.32 27.20
C GLY A 123 3.55 30.95 27.40
N GLY A 124 3.92 30.42 28.56
CA GLY A 124 5.30 30.01 28.85
C GLY A 124 5.82 28.91 27.91
N VAL A 125 4.99 27.91 27.58
CA VAL A 125 5.36 26.86 26.63
C VAL A 125 5.43 27.40 25.20
N ALA A 126 4.50 28.28 24.82
CA ALA A 126 4.49 28.91 23.50
C ALA A 126 5.73 29.80 23.29
N ASP A 127 6.13 30.57 24.29
CA ASP A 127 7.35 31.38 24.25
C ASP A 127 8.60 30.50 24.13
N GLN A 128 8.64 29.38 24.84
CA GLN A 128 9.76 28.44 24.76
C GLN A 128 9.85 27.76 23.39
N LEU A 129 8.70 27.40 22.79
CA LEU A 129 8.63 26.86 21.42
C LEU A 129 8.99 27.93 20.38
N MET A 130 8.53 29.17 20.53
CA MET A 130 8.92 30.27 19.67
C MET A 130 10.41 30.57 19.76
N ALA A 131 10.99 30.53 20.97
CA ALA A 131 12.42 30.71 21.16
C ALA A 131 13.22 29.63 20.43
N VAL A 132 12.84 28.36 20.59
CA VAL A 132 13.47 27.24 19.86
C VAL A 132 13.25 27.35 18.35
N GLY A 133 12.05 27.70 17.90
CA GLY A 133 11.73 27.90 16.49
C GLY A 133 12.55 29.03 15.86
N SER A 134 12.75 30.13 16.59
CA SER A 134 13.56 31.26 16.14
C SER A 134 15.04 30.88 15.97
N PHE A 135 15.56 29.98 16.83
CA PHE A 135 16.91 29.44 16.69
C PHE A 135 17.05 28.63 15.40
N PHE A 136 16.12 27.71 15.12
CA PHE A 136 16.14 26.93 13.89
C PHE A 136 15.97 27.78 12.64
N MET A 137 15.13 28.82 12.68
CA MET A 137 14.99 29.76 11.56
C MET A 137 16.29 30.52 11.29
N ARG A 138 16.92 31.06 12.33
CA ARG A 138 18.22 31.76 12.19
C ARG A 138 19.29 30.80 11.70
N PHE A 139 19.37 29.59 12.27
CA PHE A 139 20.31 28.58 11.84
C PHE A 139 20.12 28.19 10.37
N GLY A 140 18.86 28.01 9.93
CA GLY A 140 18.54 27.74 8.53
C GLY A 140 18.95 28.90 7.61
N HIS A 141 18.64 30.14 8.01
CA HIS A 141 19.06 31.32 7.27
C HIS A 141 20.59 31.41 7.16
N ASP A 142 21.31 31.26 8.26
CA ASP A 142 22.78 31.31 8.31
C ASP A 142 23.41 30.18 7.48
N LEU A 143 22.85 28.98 7.54
CA LEU A 143 23.28 27.85 6.71
C LEU A 143 23.09 28.16 5.21
N THR A 144 21.96 28.74 4.81
CA THR A 144 21.72 29.10 3.41
C THR A 144 22.66 30.21 2.93
N VAL A 145 22.95 31.22 3.75
CA VAL A 145 23.93 32.26 3.45
C VAL A 145 25.33 31.65 3.31
N ALA A 146 25.74 30.77 4.23
CA ALA A 146 27.03 30.10 4.15
C ALA A 146 27.15 29.24 2.87
N VAL A 147 26.13 28.43 2.56
CA VAL A 147 26.10 27.60 1.35
C VAL A 147 26.16 28.45 0.09
N THR A 148 25.40 29.55 0.02
CA THR A 148 25.40 30.44 -1.16
C THR A 148 26.74 31.16 -1.35
N VAL A 149 27.39 31.60 -0.27
CA VAL A 149 28.74 32.21 -0.34
C VAL A 149 29.79 31.18 -0.80
N ILE A 150 29.77 29.97 -0.25
CA ILE A 150 30.68 28.89 -0.66
C ILE A 150 30.44 28.54 -2.13
N LEU A 151 29.18 28.37 -2.54
CA LEU A 151 28.83 28.04 -3.92
C LEU A 151 29.26 29.16 -4.88
N ARG A 152 29.05 30.43 -4.52
CA ARG A 152 29.49 31.58 -5.31
C ARG A 152 31.01 31.66 -5.39
N SER A 153 31.72 31.41 -4.29
CA SER A 153 33.19 31.40 -4.24
C SER A 153 33.78 30.28 -5.12
N LEU A 154 33.21 29.08 -5.03
CA LEU A 154 33.57 27.95 -5.89
C LEU A 154 33.28 28.26 -7.36
N CYS A 155 32.11 28.81 -7.70
CA CYS A 155 31.80 29.22 -9.06
C CYS A 155 32.79 30.27 -9.60
N LEU A 156 33.16 31.29 -8.81
CA LEU A 156 34.12 32.31 -9.24
C LEU A 156 35.53 31.76 -9.42
N GLN A 157 36.00 30.86 -8.54
CA GLN A 157 37.29 30.19 -8.70
C GLN A 157 37.29 29.19 -9.88
N PHE A 158 36.17 28.52 -10.12
CA PHE A 158 36.04 27.52 -11.17
C PHE A 158 35.90 28.12 -12.58
N VAL A 159 35.31 29.31 -12.71
CA VAL A 159 35.24 30.04 -13.98
C VAL A 159 36.63 30.48 -14.46
N TYR A 160 37.62 30.64 -13.58
CA TYR A 160 38.99 31.05 -13.94
C TYR A 160 39.94 29.91 -14.37
N LYS A 161 39.57 28.62 -14.19
CA LYS A 161 40.36 27.45 -14.63
C LYS A 161 39.43 26.36 -15.18
N SER A 162 38.89 26.59 -16.38
CA SER A 162 37.62 26.03 -16.86
C SER A 162 37.54 24.53 -17.18
N ALA A 163 38.66 23.78 -17.27
CA ALA A 163 38.61 22.39 -17.74
C ALA A 163 38.57 21.33 -16.62
N VAL A 164 39.42 21.46 -15.60
CA VAL A 164 39.57 20.44 -14.53
C VAL A 164 38.38 20.47 -13.56
N THR A 165 37.74 21.62 -13.45
CA THR A 165 36.74 21.96 -12.46
C THR A 165 35.34 21.53 -12.89
N ALA A 166 35.03 21.70 -14.18
CA ALA A 166 33.85 21.14 -14.82
C ALA A 166 33.85 19.60 -14.77
N ALA A 167 35.02 18.97 -14.97
CA ALA A 167 35.18 17.52 -14.84
C ALA A 167 34.94 17.05 -13.39
N GLY A 168 35.42 17.80 -12.39
CA GLY A 168 35.21 17.49 -10.98
C GLY A 168 33.73 17.59 -10.55
N LEU A 169 33.03 18.65 -10.96
CA LEU A 169 31.59 18.81 -10.67
C LEU A 169 30.73 17.77 -11.41
N GLY A 170 31.09 17.43 -12.65
CA GLY A 170 30.47 16.31 -13.35
C GLY A 170 30.63 15.00 -12.60
N LEU A 171 31.84 14.72 -12.10
CA LEU A 171 32.12 13.49 -11.35
C LEU A 171 31.33 13.42 -10.03
N THR A 172 31.26 14.52 -9.27
CA THR A 172 30.52 14.54 -8.00
C THR A 172 29.01 14.46 -8.20
N PHE A 173 28.48 15.08 -9.27
CA PHE A 173 27.08 14.96 -9.66
C PHE A 173 26.71 13.54 -10.11
N VAL A 174 27.59 12.89 -10.88
CA VAL A 174 27.40 11.49 -11.26
C VAL A 174 27.47 10.57 -10.03
N LEU A 175 28.42 10.80 -9.11
CA LEU A 175 28.51 10.04 -7.86
C LEU A 175 27.28 10.21 -6.98
N SER A 176 26.75 11.42 -6.84
CA SER A 176 25.54 11.67 -6.04
C SER A 176 24.31 11.01 -6.66
N LEU A 177 24.16 11.05 -8.00
CA LEU A 177 23.11 10.31 -8.71
C LEU A 177 23.25 8.78 -8.56
N LEU A 178 24.47 8.25 -8.57
CA LEU A 178 24.72 6.82 -8.36
C LEU A 178 24.39 6.39 -6.93
N ILE A 179 24.74 7.19 -5.93
CA ILE A 179 24.39 6.91 -4.53
C ILE A 179 22.87 6.99 -4.33
N PHE A 180 22.23 8.00 -4.91
CA PHE A 180 20.78 8.17 -4.84
C PHE A 180 20.02 7.02 -5.55
N SER A 181 20.49 6.59 -6.72
CA SER A 181 19.90 5.46 -7.43
C SER A 181 20.08 4.14 -6.66
N ARG A 182 21.23 3.93 -6.00
CA ARG A 182 21.45 2.77 -5.13
C ARG A 182 20.58 2.79 -3.88
N LEU A 183 20.39 3.96 -3.27
CA LEU A 183 19.48 4.11 -2.13
C LEU A 183 18.03 3.82 -2.51
N MET A 184 17.56 4.35 -3.63
CA MET A 184 16.23 4.06 -4.18
C MET A 184 16.04 2.59 -4.57
N ALA A 185 17.07 1.95 -5.14
CA ALA A 185 17.03 0.52 -5.46
C ALA A 185 16.99 -0.35 -4.20
N ARG A 186 17.62 0.09 -3.11
CA ARG A 186 17.58 -0.59 -1.81
C ARG A 186 16.23 -0.40 -1.11
N SER A 187 15.59 0.76 -1.24
CA SER A 187 14.28 1.02 -0.63
C SER A 187 13.12 0.34 -1.37
N ARG A 188 13.30 -0.07 -2.63
CA ARG A 188 12.29 -0.85 -3.40
C ARG A 188 12.32 -2.36 -3.13
N ARG A 189 13.29 -2.88 -2.36
CA ARG A 189 13.38 -4.30 -1.99
C ARG A 189 12.86 -4.60 -0.58
N PHE A 190 12.34 -3.60 0.12
CA PHE A 190 11.65 -3.72 1.40
C PHE A 190 10.20 -3.27 1.23
#